data_AF-A0A9J6QIR4-F1
#
_entry.id   AF-A0A9J6QIR4-F1
#
_cell.length_a   1.000
_cell.length_b   1.000
_cell.length_c   1.000
_cell.angle_alpha   90.00
_cell.angle_beta   90.00
_cell.angle_gamma   90.00
#
_symmetry.space_group_name_H-M   'P 1'
#
loop_
_entity.id
_entity.type
_entity.pdbx_description
1 polymer ?
#
loop_
_entity_poly.entity_id
_entity_poly.type
_entity_poly.pdbx_seq_one_letter_code
_entity_poly.pdbx_strand_id
1 'polypeptide(L)'
;MSSSKNRVVAEIGLLIYRDCQLAAVYGLTDMFRIAADWAMSISGEERKQAIRVSHWQVNESLNTVECVWDSHPDEAHRMSYLIVPPSLVMPALMTSTKVPADWMNTLYERGVTLCSVCAGAFVLAETGLINHRRATTHWAFAQTLADRFPAIDVVAEKMVIDDGDIITAGGILAWIDLGLTLIEKISGTGTMLATARFLLVDPPRREQSPYAVFIPNFEHGDSKILLVQHHLHACYSEQHSIETMAERVSLSPRTFLRHFQKATGLRPTDYLQQVRIMKARDALELTGRAVDVIAWEVGYTDTSAFRRIFRKIMGVTPSQHRQRFNTE
;
A
#
# COMPACT_ATOMS: atom_id res chain seq x y z
N MET A 1 4.56 -13.90 47.39
CA MET A 1 5.35 -13.95 46.15
C MET A 1 4.81 -12.86 45.23
N SER A 2 5.51 -11.73 45.14
CA SER A 2 5.10 -10.61 44.28
C SER A 2 5.15 -11.07 42.83
N SER A 3 4.00 -11.21 42.18
CA SER A 3 3.92 -11.40 40.73
C SER A 3 4.70 -10.27 40.06
N SER A 4 5.78 -10.62 39.38
CA SER A 4 6.55 -9.70 38.54
C SER A 4 5.64 -9.24 37.41
N LYS A 5 4.88 -8.15 37.63
CA LYS A 5 4.08 -7.55 36.56
C LYS A 5 5.01 -7.17 35.41
N ASN A 6 4.72 -7.65 34.21
CA ASN A 6 5.41 -7.27 32.98
C ASN A 6 5.48 -5.74 32.89
N ARG A 7 6.59 -5.21 32.38
CA ARG A 7 6.72 -3.78 32.13
C ARG A 7 6.17 -3.50 30.73
N VAL A 8 5.01 -2.83 30.64
CA VAL A 8 4.49 -2.36 29.36
C VAL A 8 5.41 -1.26 28.84
N VAL A 9 6.02 -1.48 27.68
CA VAL A 9 6.96 -0.52 27.03
C VAL A 9 6.28 0.37 26.00
N ALA A 10 5.17 -0.11 25.43
CA ALA A 10 4.33 0.63 24.50
C ALA A 10 2.92 0.04 24.50
N GLU A 11 1.93 0.86 24.16
CA GLU A 11 0.58 0.40 23.82
C GLU A 11 0.27 0.70 22.35
N ILE A 12 -0.20 -0.33 21.64
CA ILE A 12 -0.66 -0.27 20.25
C ILE A 12 -2.18 -0.40 20.21
N GLY A 13 -2.87 0.69 19.87
CA GLY A 13 -4.29 0.66 19.55
C GLY A 13 -4.53 0.16 18.12
N LEU A 14 -5.53 -0.68 17.92
CA LEU A 14 -5.98 -1.15 16.61
C LEU A 14 -7.42 -0.68 16.38
N LEU A 15 -7.63 0.18 15.37
CA LEU A 15 -8.95 0.72 15.06
C LEU A 15 -9.78 -0.30 14.25
N ILE A 16 -10.98 -0.61 14.73
CA ILE A 16 -11.95 -1.46 14.05
C ILE A 16 -13.10 -0.56 13.56
N TYR A 17 -13.03 -0.21 12.28
CA TYR A 17 -14.10 0.47 11.56
C TYR A 17 -14.85 -0.52 10.66
N ARG A 18 -15.98 -0.07 10.10
CA ARG A 18 -16.80 -0.90 9.21
C ARG A 18 -15.99 -1.41 8.02
N ASP A 19 -16.12 -2.71 7.72
CA ASP A 19 -15.43 -3.40 6.63
C ASP A 19 -13.88 -3.37 6.71
N CYS A 20 -13.31 -3.05 7.87
CA CYS A 20 -11.86 -3.20 8.06
C CYS A 20 -11.44 -4.68 8.02
N GLN A 21 -10.20 -4.93 7.62
CA GLN A 21 -9.64 -6.26 7.55
C GLN A 21 -9.28 -6.77 8.96
N LEU A 22 -10.20 -7.54 9.57
CA LEU A 22 -9.98 -8.13 10.89
C LEU A 22 -8.76 -9.06 10.96
N ALA A 23 -8.36 -9.68 9.85
CA ALA A 23 -7.13 -10.47 9.78
C ALA A 23 -5.88 -9.63 10.14
N ALA A 24 -5.84 -8.34 9.77
CA ALA A 24 -4.77 -7.45 10.16
C ALA A 24 -4.80 -7.13 11.66
N VAL A 25 -6.00 -6.96 12.23
CA VAL A 25 -6.19 -6.70 13.67
C VAL A 25 -5.67 -7.87 14.50
N TYR A 26 -6.11 -9.09 14.20
CA TYR A 26 -5.68 -10.28 14.93
C TYR A 26 -4.22 -10.63 14.63
N GLY A 27 -3.77 -10.52 13.37
CA GLY A 27 -2.39 -10.77 12.98
C GLY A 27 -1.39 -9.83 13.66
N LEU A 28 -1.69 -8.53 13.75
CA LEU A 28 -0.87 -7.57 14.51
C LEU A 28 -0.88 -7.88 16.01
N THR A 29 -2.03 -8.28 16.55
CA THR A 29 -2.14 -8.68 17.96
C THR A 29 -1.20 -9.84 18.29
N ASP A 30 -1.21 -10.90 17.46
CA ASP A 30 -0.33 -12.05 17.63
C ASP A 30 1.14 -11.67 17.41
N MET A 31 1.43 -10.85 16.39
CA MET A 31 2.78 -10.40 16.06
C MET A 31 3.44 -9.65 17.21
N PHE A 32 2.75 -8.69 17.84
CA PHE A 32 3.29 -7.94 18.98
C PHE A 32 3.46 -8.81 20.23
N ARG A 33 2.60 -9.80 20.43
CA ARG A 33 2.75 -10.80 21.49
C ARG A 33 3.99 -11.65 21.28
N ILE A 34 4.20 -12.17 20.07
CA ILE A 34 5.39 -12.96 19.69
C ILE A 34 6.67 -12.12 19.86
N ALA A 35 6.64 -10.85 19.46
CA ALA A 35 7.78 -9.95 19.64
C ALA A 35 8.14 -9.75 21.12
N ALA A 36 7.15 -9.65 22.00
CA ALA A 36 7.38 -9.57 23.44
C ALA A 36 8.06 -10.84 24.00
N ASP A 37 7.75 -12.02 23.47
CA ASP A 37 8.41 -13.27 23.86
C ASP A 37 9.88 -13.30 23.41
N TRP A 38 10.18 -12.83 22.19
CA TRP A 38 11.56 -12.75 21.70
C TRP A 38 12.41 -11.69 22.41
N ALA A 39 11.83 -10.53 22.72
CA ALA A 39 12.53 -9.46 23.44
C ALA A 39 13.10 -9.93 24.80
N MET A 40 12.37 -10.81 25.50
CA MET A 40 12.86 -11.45 26.73
C MET A 40 14.09 -12.33 26.49
N SER A 41 14.01 -13.20 25.48
CA SER A 41 15.07 -14.16 25.19
C SER A 41 16.40 -13.49 24.81
N ILE A 42 16.32 -12.31 24.19
CA ILE A 42 17.49 -11.57 23.68
C ILE A 42 18.11 -10.69 24.76
N SER A 43 17.30 -10.02 25.58
CA SER A 43 17.78 -9.06 26.58
C SER A 43 18.38 -9.72 27.82
N GLY A 44 17.99 -10.96 28.13
CA GLY A 44 18.39 -11.64 29.38
C GLY A 44 17.83 -10.95 30.64
N GLU A 45 16.91 -10.00 30.49
CA GLU A 45 16.28 -9.30 31.61
C GLU A 45 15.34 -10.24 32.38
N GLU A 46 15.35 -10.16 33.72
CA GLU A 46 14.42 -10.91 34.58
C GLU A 46 12.95 -10.46 34.42
N ARG A 47 12.72 -9.27 33.83
CA ARG A 47 11.39 -8.66 33.71
C ARG A 47 10.97 -8.56 32.25
N LYS A 48 9.83 -9.18 31.93
CA LYS A 48 9.25 -9.18 30.58
C LYS A 48 8.87 -7.77 30.14
N GLN A 49 9.49 -7.29 29.06
CA GLN A 49 8.99 -6.13 28.30
C GLN A 49 7.77 -6.59 27.49
N ALA A 50 6.63 -5.96 27.72
CA ALA A 50 5.38 -6.27 27.04
C ALA A 50 4.95 -5.13 26.12
N ILE A 51 4.43 -5.49 24.95
CA ILE A 51 3.70 -4.57 24.08
C ILE A 51 2.21 -4.80 24.36
N ARG A 52 1.54 -3.80 24.92
CA ARG A 52 0.09 -3.84 25.13
C ARG A 52 -0.60 -3.63 23.78
N VAL A 53 -1.68 -4.35 23.55
CA VAL A 53 -2.50 -4.21 22.34
C VAL A 53 -3.94 -4.03 22.78
N SER A 54 -4.59 -2.98 22.29
CA SER A 54 -5.98 -2.65 22.58
C SER A 54 -6.77 -2.50 21.29
N HIS A 55 -8.00 -3.01 21.24
CA HIS A 55 -8.88 -2.97 20.06
C HIS A 55 -9.98 -1.95 20.28
N TRP A 56 -10.15 -1.04 19.33
CA TRP A 56 -11.02 0.12 19.45
C TRP A 56 -12.07 0.11 18.35
N GLN A 57 -13.32 -0.17 18.70
CA GLN A 57 -14.43 -0.31 17.76
C GLN A 57 -15.14 1.03 17.56
N VAL A 58 -15.35 1.42 16.30
CA VAL A 58 -16.22 2.54 15.96
C VAL A 58 -17.68 2.12 16.16
N ASN A 59 -18.41 2.88 16.97
CA ASN A 59 -19.85 2.76 17.15
C ASN A 59 -20.55 3.92 16.42
N GLU A 60 -21.00 3.66 15.18
CA GLU A 60 -21.68 4.66 14.34
C GLU A 60 -22.97 5.19 14.98
N SER A 61 -23.71 4.35 15.71
CA SER A 61 -24.98 4.74 16.35
C SER A 61 -24.78 5.73 17.51
N LEU A 62 -23.68 5.59 18.24
CA LEU A 62 -23.36 6.45 19.39
C LEU A 62 -22.37 7.58 19.03
N ASN A 63 -21.82 7.57 17.81
CA ASN A 63 -20.72 8.45 17.40
C ASN A 63 -19.52 8.39 18.36
N THR A 64 -19.21 7.18 18.86
CA THR A 64 -18.11 6.93 19.79
C THR A 64 -17.11 5.93 19.21
N VAL A 65 -15.91 5.91 19.81
CA VAL A 65 -14.94 4.82 19.62
C VAL A 65 -14.66 4.22 20.99
N GLU A 66 -14.86 2.92 21.13
CA GLU A 66 -14.84 2.21 22.42
C GLU A 66 -13.84 1.07 22.40
N CYS A 67 -13.12 0.88 23.52
CA CYS A 67 -12.23 -0.26 23.69
C CYS A 67 -13.08 -1.53 23.90
N VAL A 68 -12.96 -2.50 22.98
CA VAL A 68 -13.73 -3.76 23.02
C VAL A 68 -12.89 -4.96 23.43
N TRP A 69 -11.57 -4.84 23.38
CA TRP A 69 -10.63 -5.87 23.84
C TRP A 69 -9.29 -5.26 24.22
N ASP A 70 -8.62 -5.85 25.22
CA ASP A 70 -7.33 -5.39 25.71
C ASP A 70 -6.50 -6.58 26.22
N SER A 71 -5.21 -6.60 25.86
CA SER A 71 -4.28 -7.59 26.40
C SER A 71 -3.88 -7.36 27.86
N HIS A 72 -4.09 -6.14 28.39
CA HIS A 72 -3.75 -5.72 29.75
C HIS A 72 -4.89 -4.86 30.36
N PRO A 73 -6.10 -5.41 30.59
CA PRO A 73 -7.30 -4.64 30.97
C PRO A 73 -7.23 -3.94 32.33
N ASP A 74 -6.37 -4.40 33.24
CA ASP A 74 -6.25 -3.85 34.60
C ASP A 74 -5.34 -2.61 34.70
N GLU A 75 -4.77 -2.15 33.58
CA GLU A 75 -3.86 -1.01 33.52
C GLU A 75 -4.52 0.19 32.81
N ALA A 76 -4.27 1.42 33.26
CA ALA A 76 -4.76 2.60 32.55
C ALA A 76 -4.12 2.72 31.16
N HIS A 77 -4.92 3.06 30.14
CA HIS A 77 -4.44 3.22 28.77
C HIS A 77 -3.40 4.35 28.66
N ARG A 78 -2.32 4.08 27.94
CA ARG A 78 -1.26 5.01 27.55
C ARG A 78 -0.81 4.68 26.12
N MET A 79 -1.74 4.86 25.18
CA MET A 79 -1.52 4.57 23.77
C MET A 79 -0.30 5.31 23.25
N SER A 80 0.61 4.57 22.62
CA SER A 80 1.81 5.13 21.97
C SER A 80 1.61 5.20 20.46
N TYR A 81 0.93 4.20 19.89
CA TYR A 81 0.62 4.12 18.47
C TYR A 81 -0.85 3.74 18.27
N LEU A 82 -1.49 4.29 17.25
CA LEU A 82 -2.78 3.80 16.74
C LEU A 82 -2.60 3.33 15.30
N ILE A 83 -3.01 2.10 14.99
CA ILE A 83 -3.00 1.57 13.62
C ILE A 83 -4.42 1.55 13.06
N VAL A 84 -4.59 2.18 11.91
CA VAL A 84 -5.78 2.09 11.06
C VAL A 84 -5.56 0.94 10.05
N PRO A 85 -6.27 -0.20 10.19
CA PRO A 85 -6.07 -1.36 9.33
C PRO A 85 -6.57 -1.17 7.89
N PRO A 86 -6.24 -2.10 6.98
CA PRO A 86 -6.80 -2.14 5.64
C PRO A 86 -8.34 -2.23 5.62
N SER A 87 -8.95 -1.84 4.51
CA SER A 87 -10.37 -2.07 4.22
C SER A 87 -10.55 -3.26 3.26
N LEU A 88 -11.63 -4.02 3.43
CA LEU A 88 -12.05 -5.09 2.51
C LEU A 88 -12.94 -4.59 1.36
N VAL A 89 -13.44 -3.36 1.48
CA VAL A 89 -14.20 -2.69 0.41
C VAL A 89 -13.35 -1.63 -0.28
N MET A 90 -13.67 -1.38 -1.56
CA MET A 90 -13.01 -0.34 -2.35
C MET A 90 -13.20 1.05 -1.72
N PRO A 91 -12.25 1.99 -1.88
CA PRO A 91 -12.35 3.34 -1.29
C PRO A 91 -13.65 4.09 -1.60
N ALA A 92 -14.26 3.85 -2.76
CA ALA A 92 -15.53 4.45 -3.16
C ALA A 92 -16.75 3.97 -2.34
N LEU A 93 -16.64 2.81 -1.69
CA LEU A 93 -17.70 2.18 -0.90
C LEU A 93 -17.50 2.33 0.61
N MET A 94 -16.39 2.94 1.04
CA MET A 94 -16.12 3.15 2.47
C MET A 94 -17.13 4.14 3.07
N THR A 95 -17.63 3.83 4.27
CA THR A 95 -18.59 4.68 5.00
C THR A 95 -17.91 5.92 5.57
N SER A 96 -18.71 6.82 6.17
CA SER A 96 -18.19 8.05 6.78
C SER A 96 -17.15 7.72 7.84
N THR A 97 -16.00 8.38 7.71
CA THR A 97 -14.82 8.25 8.56
C THR A 97 -14.70 9.39 9.57
N LYS A 98 -15.73 10.22 9.72
CA LYS A 98 -15.67 11.41 10.57
C LYS A 98 -15.47 11.08 12.04
N VAL A 99 -16.25 10.15 12.59
CA VAL A 99 -16.12 9.71 14.00
C VAL A 99 -14.71 9.20 14.30
N PRO A 100 -14.14 8.24 13.53
CA PRO A 100 -12.77 7.81 13.77
C PRO A 100 -11.74 8.92 13.52
N ALA A 101 -11.96 9.82 12.55
CA ALA A 101 -11.05 10.94 12.29
C ALA A 101 -10.99 11.94 13.46
N ASP A 102 -12.15 12.36 13.98
CA ASP A 102 -12.24 13.25 15.13
C ASP A 102 -11.57 12.61 16.37
N TRP A 103 -11.80 11.33 16.62
CA TRP A 103 -11.14 10.59 17.69
C TRP A 103 -9.62 10.52 17.51
N MET A 104 -9.14 10.24 16.29
CA MET A 104 -7.71 10.24 15.97
C MET A 104 -7.05 11.60 16.19
N ASN A 105 -7.73 12.71 15.87
CA ASN A 105 -7.22 14.05 16.16
C ASN A 105 -6.99 14.23 17.67
N THR A 106 -7.93 13.78 18.53
CA THR A 106 -7.74 13.88 19.99
C THR A 106 -6.59 13.03 20.52
N LEU A 107 -6.28 11.90 19.87
CA LEU A 107 -5.14 11.05 20.23
C LEU A 107 -3.83 11.69 19.77
N TYR A 108 -3.81 12.24 18.57
CA TYR A 108 -2.64 12.93 18.01
C TYR A 108 -2.24 14.14 18.86
N GLU A 109 -3.20 14.95 19.33
CA GLU A 109 -2.95 16.05 20.27
C GLU A 109 -2.31 15.59 21.59
N ARG A 110 -2.50 14.32 21.98
CA ARG A 110 -1.89 13.71 23.17
C ARG A 110 -0.51 13.08 22.88
N GLY A 111 -0.02 13.21 21.65
CA GLY A 111 1.27 12.68 21.21
C GLY A 111 1.26 11.22 20.74
N VAL A 112 0.08 10.66 20.42
CA VAL A 112 -0.02 9.32 19.84
C VAL A 112 0.44 9.35 18.38
N THR A 113 1.36 8.46 18.00
CA THR A 113 1.75 8.27 16.60
C THR A 113 0.62 7.57 15.84
N LEU A 114 0.17 8.17 14.74
CA LEU A 114 -0.90 7.59 13.92
C LEU A 114 -0.31 6.77 12.77
N CYS A 115 -0.81 5.56 12.59
CA CYS A 115 -0.38 4.66 11.54
C CYS A 115 -1.55 4.24 10.66
N SER A 116 -1.33 4.01 9.37
CA SER A 116 -2.36 3.44 8.49
C SER A 116 -1.80 2.42 7.52
N VAL A 117 -2.63 1.45 7.12
CA VAL A 117 -2.26 0.41 6.14
C VAL A 117 -3.28 0.38 5.01
N CYS A 118 -2.81 0.31 3.76
CA CYS A 118 -3.65 0.12 2.57
C CYS A 118 -4.74 1.21 2.49
N ALA A 119 -5.99 0.82 2.27
CA ALA A 119 -7.14 1.73 2.24
C ALA A 119 -7.42 2.40 3.60
N GLY A 120 -6.81 1.96 4.70
CA GLY A 120 -6.83 2.68 5.98
C GLY A 120 -6.27 4.11 5.89
N ALA A 121 -5.42 4.37 4.89
CA ALA A 121 -4.92 5.72 4.59
C ALA A 121 -6.04 6.72 4.25
N PHE A 122 -7.17 6.26 3.70
CA PHE A 122 -8.33 7.13 3.43
C PHE A 122 -9.04 7.57 4.71
N VAL A 123 -9.09 6.70 5.73
CA VAL A 123 -9.62 7.06 7.06
C VAL A 123 -8.69 8.05 7.75
N LEU A 124 -7.37 7.82 7.65
CA LEU A 124 -6.36 8.74 8.18
C LEU A 124 -6.37 10.10 7.46
N ALA A 125 -6.58 10.12 6.14
CA ALA A 125 -6.64 11.35 5.34
C ALA A 125 -7.73 12.33 5.81
N GLU A 126 -8.83 11.80 6.35
CA GLU A 126 -9.98 12.58 6.80
C GLU A 126 -9.69 13.38 8.07
N THR A 127 -8.60 13.08 8.77
CA THR A 127 -8.08 13.92 9.87
C THR A 127 -7.50 15.25 9.36
N GLY A 128 -7.07 15.31 8.10
CA GLY A 128 -6.27 16.42 7.55
C GLY A 128 -4.82 16.48 8.04
N LEU A 129 -4.40 15.61 8.97
CA LEU A 129 -3.05 15.62 9.55
C LEU A 129 -1.95 15.20 8.57
N ILE A 130 -2.31 14.48 7.51
CA ILE A 130 -1.39 14.05 6.45
C ILE A 130 -1.32 15.01 5.25
N ASN A 131 -2.00 16.16 5.32
CA ASN A 131 -1.89 17.19 4.32
C ASN A 131 -0.46 17.72 4.25
N HIS A 132 0.04 17.92 3.03
CA HIS A 132 1.40 18.38 2.71
C HIS A 132 2.53 17.45 3.18
N ARG A 133 2.20 16.22 3.55
CA ARG A 133 3.16 15.17 3.93
C ARG A 133 3.23 14.10 2.86
N ARG A 134 4.35 13.36 2.88
CA ARG A 134 4.52 12.16 2.08
C ARG A 134 3.75 11.02 2.72
N ALA A 135 2.86 10.40 1.96
CA ALA A 135 2.09 9.25 2.43
C ALA A 135 1.99 8.17 1.34
N THR A 136 1.85 6.91 1.75
CA THR A 136 1.59 5.80 0.85
C THR A 136 0.25 5.14 1.17
N THR A 137 -0.31 4.45 0.18
CA THR A 137 -1.47 3.56 0.29
C THR A 137 -1.24 2.38 -0.65
N HIS A 138 -2.23 1.50 -0.81
CA HIS A 138 -2.14 0.45 -1.83
C HIS A 138 -1.92 1.08 -3.22
N TRP A 139 -0.97 0.57 -4.00
CA TRP A 139 -0.65 1.10 -5.34
C TRP A 139 -1.89 1.33 -6.22
N ALA A 140 -2.85 0.40 -6.18
CA ALA A 140 -4.10 0.48 -6.94
C ALA A 140 -5.02 1.65 -6.53
N PHE A 141 -4.87 2.18 -5.31
CA PHE A 141 -5.69 3.26 -4.76
C PHE A 141 -4.94 4.59 -4.67
N ALA A 142 -3.65 4.63 -5.03
CA ALA A 142 -2.82 5.82 -4.89
C ALA A 142 -3.38 7.02 -5.66
N GLN A 143 -3.80 6.81 -6.91
CA GLN A 143 -4.42 7.89 -7.71
C GLN A 143 -5.74 8.36 -7.09
N THR A 144 -6.57 7.43 -6.61
CA THR A 144 -7.84 7.76 -5.95
C THR A 144 -7.63 8.58 -4.67
N LEU A 145 -6.58 8.27 -3.90
CA LEU A 145 -6.21 9.05 -2.71
C LEU A 145 -5.75 10.46 -3.11
N ALA A 146 -4.88 10.58 -4.12
CA ALA A 146 -4.39 11.86 -4.61
C ALA A 146 -5.52 12.75 -5.17
N ASP A 147 -6.47 12.16 -5.89
CA ASP A 147 -7.61 12.88 -6.46
C ASP A 147 -8.57 13.39 -5.37
N ARG A 148 -8.84 12.56 -4.35
CA ARG A 148 -9.74 12.91 -3.24
C ARG A 148 -9.10 13.88 -2.24
N PHE A 149 -7.79 13.78 -2.03
CA PHE A 149 -7.05 14.58 -1.06
C PHE A 149 -5.80 15.21 -1.71
N PRO A 150 -5.98 16.26 -2.54
CA PRO A 150 -4.92 16.82 -3.36
C PRO A 150 -3.80 17.51 -2.58
N ALA A 151 -3.99 17.75 -1.27
CA ALA A 151 -2.95 18.30 -0.42
C ALA A 151 -1.88 17.25 -0.02
N ILE A 152 -2.13 15.95 -0.19
CA ILE A 152 -1.22 14.87 0.19
C ILE A 152 -0.20 14.62 -0.93
N ASP A 153 1.08 14.47 -0.58
CA ASP A 153 2.11 13.98 -1.50
C ASP A 153 2.09 12.43 -1.51
N VAL A 154 1.28 11.86 -2.41
CA VAL A 154 1.09 10.40 -2.48
C VAL A 154 2.24 9.72 -3.22
N VAL A 155 2.95 8.84 -2.52
CA VAL A 155 4.11 8.10 -3.03
C VAL A 155 3.75 6.61 -3.15
N ALA A 156 3.26 6.21 -4.33
CA ALA A 156 2.71 4.88 -4.59
C ALA A 156 3.75 3.75 -4.56
N GLU A 157 5.04 4.06 -4.74
CA GLU A 157 6.10 3.06 -4.90
C GLU A 157 6.53 2.49 -3.55
N LYS A 158 6.48 3.28 -2.48
CA LYS A 158 6.99 2.92 -1.15
C LYS A 158 6.03 1.99 -0.42
N MET A 159 6.60 0.98 0.24
CA MET A 159 5.83 0.06 1.08
C MET A 159 5.50 0.66 2.45
N VAL A 160 6.46 1.34 3.09
CA VAL A 160 6.27 2.03 4.38
C VAL A 160 6.93 3.40 4.29
N ILE A 161 6.23 4.44 4.75
CA ILE A 161 6.75 5.78 4.92
C ILE A 161 6.56 6.15 6.39
N ASP A 162 7.67 6.36 7.08
CA ASP A 162 7.73 6.80 8.48
C ASP A 162 8.12 8.28 8.49
N ASP A 163 7.16 9.14 8.84
CA ASP A 163 7.33 10.59 8.99
C ASP A 163 7.47 10.99 10.48
N GLY A 164 7.82 10.02 11.34
CA GLY A 164 8.01 10.22 12.78
C GLY A 164 6.71 10.08 13.57
N ASP A 165 5.82 11.06 13.45
CA ASP A 165 4.52 11.13 14.15
C ASP A 165 3.36 10.50 13.35
N ILE A 166 3.59 10.25 12.05
CA ILE A 166 2.66 9.54 11.18
C ILE A 166 3.41 8.47 10.37
N ILE A 167 2.86 7.26 10.29
CA ILE A 167 3.43 6.16 9.50
C ILE A 167 2.39 5.55 8.58
N THR A 168 2.65 5.54 7.27
CA THR A 168 1.74 4.96 6.29
C THR A 168 2.36 3.76 5.61
N ALA A 169 1.55 2.72 5.39
CA ALA A 169 1.96 1.48 4.74
C ALA A 169 1.03 1.11 3.57
N GLY A 170 1.62 0.53 2.54
CA GLY A 170 1.03 0.25 1.24
C GLY A 170 0.07 -0.95 1.24
N GLY A 171 0.39 -1.98 0.47
CA GLY A 171 -0.48 -3.11 0.13
C GLY A 171 -1.29 -3.76 1.27
N ILE A 172 -2.27 -4.61 0.94
CA ILE A 172 -3.22 -5.15 1.92
C ILE A 172 -2.54 -5.95 3.06
N LEU A 173 -1.43 -6.64 2.79
CA LEU A 173 -0.62 -7.34 3.81
C LEU A 173 0.54 -6.49 4.36
N ALA A 174 0.59 -5.20 4.06
CA ALA A 174 1.64 -4.31 4.53
C ALA A 174 1.56 -4.01 6.03
N TRP A 175 0.52 -4.51 6.71
CA TRP A 175 0.47 -4.54 8.17
C TRP A 175 1.60 -5.39 8.75
N ILE A 176 2.13 -6.37 8.00
CA ILE A 176 3.33 -7.13 8.41
C ILE A 176 4.56 -6.21 8.42
N ASP A 177 4.77 -5.46 7.34
CA ASP A 177 5.89 -4.52 7.23
C ASP A 177 5.81 -3.43 8.30
N LEU A 178 4.62 -2.82 8.48
CA LEU A 178 4.37 -1.83 9.53
C LEU A 178 4.61 -2.41 10.93
N GLY A 179 4.07 -3.60 11.21
CA GLY A 179 4.22 -4.27 12.50
C GLY A 179 5.69 -4.52 12.85
N LEU A 180 6.47 -5.04 11.89
CA LEU A 180 7.91 -5.25 12.05
C LEU A 180 8.68 -3.93 12.19
N THR A 181 8.31 -2.88 11.46
CA THR A 181 8.88 -1.53 11.64
C THR A 181 8.64 -1.00 13.06
N LEU A 182 7.42 -1.16 13.59
CA LEU A 182 7.12 -0.74 14.96
C LEU A 182 7.86 -1.59 16.00
N ILE A 183 7.98 -2.90 15.79
CA ILE A 183 8.79 -3.78 16.66
C ILE A 183 10.24 -3.34 16.68
N GLU A 184 10.82 -2.98 15.55
CA GLU A 184 12.19 -2.46 15.49
C GLU A 184 12.33 -1.15 16.28
N LYS A 185 11.38 -0.22 16.16
CA LYS A 185 11.37 1.05 16.91
C LYS A 185 11.21 0.86 18.42
N ILE A 186 10.37 -0.09 18.85
CA ILE A 186 10.03 -0.30 20.26
C ILE A 186 11.05 -1.21 20.96
N SER A 187 11.46 -2.29 20.31
CA SER A 187 12.20 -3.41 20.90
C SER A 187 13.53 -3.73 20.20
N GLY A 188 13.93 -2.91 19.22
CA GLY A 188 15.20 -3.01 18.51
C GLY A 188 15.23 -4.04 17.37
N THR A 189 16.23 -3.91 16.50
CA THR A 189 16.43 -4.74 15.30
C THR A 189 16.54 -6.23 15.62
N GLY A 190 17.16 -6.61 16.75
CA GLY A 190 17.31 -8.01 17.14
C GLY A 190 15.96 -8.71 17.34
N THR A 191 15.04 -8.06 18.07
CA THR A 191 13.68 -8.55 18.32
C THR A 191 12.87 -8.62 17.03
N MET A 192 12.97 -7.59 16.18
CA MET A 192 12.31 -7.57 14.87
C MET A 192 12.76 -8.75 14.00
N LEU A 193 14.07 -8.98 13.87
CA LEU A 193 14.60 -10.08 13.05
C LEU A 193 14.23 -11.46 13.61
N ALA A 194 14.20 -11.62 14.94
CA ALA A 194 13.75 -12.87 15.57
C ALA A 194 12.25 -13.13 15.31
N THR A 195 11.43 -12.08 15.42
CA THR A 195 9.99 -12.15 15.15
C THR A 195 9.71 -12.49 13.68
N ALA A 196 10.40 -11.81 12.75
CA ALA A 196 10.27 -12.06 11.31
C ALA A 196 10.63 -13.52 10.96
N ARG A 197 11.76 -14.03 11.51
CA ARG A 197 12.16 -15.43 11.32
C ARG A 197 11.14 -16.42 11.87
N PHE A 198 10.59 -16.16 13.05
CA PHE A 198 9.58 -17.04 13.65
C PHE A 198 8.29 -17.07 12.81
N LEU A 199 7.88 -15.93 12.28
CA LEU A 199 6.70 -15.79 11.43
C LEU A 199 6.94 -16.24 9.97
N LEU A 200 8.17 -16.62 9.62
CA LEU A 200 8.59 -16.96 8.25
C LEU A 200 8.26 -15.85 7.24
N VAL A 201 8.49 -14.60 7.64
CA VAL A 201 8.34 -13.43 6.77
C VAL A 201 9.67 -12.72 6.58
N ASP A 202 9.83 -12.08 5.43
CA ASP A 202 10.96 -11.21 5.18
C ASP A 202 10.89 -9.97 6.11
N PRO A 203 12.03 -9.35 6.44
CA PRO A 203 12.06 -8.01 7.04
C PRO A 203 11.27 -6.99 6.20
N PRO A 204 10.88 -5.82 6.77
CA PRO A 204 10.05 -4.84 6.09
C PRO A 204 10.48 -4.56 4.64
N ARG A 205 9.58 -4.85 3.71
CA ARG A 205 9.78 -4.60 2.28
C ARG A 205 9.88 -3.10 2.08
N ARG A 206 10.70 -2.68 1.12
CA ARG A 206 10.95 -1.25 0.83
C ARG A 206 10.00 -0.67 -0.21
N GLU A 207 9.67 -1.47 -1.23
CA GLU A 207 8.90 -1.03 -2.40
C GLU A 207 7.74 -1.99 -2.66
N GLN A 208 6.59 -1.44 -3.06
CA GLN A 208 5.43 -2.17 -3.58
C GLN A 208 5.34 -2.14 -5.12
N SER A 209 6.17 -1.32 -5.80
CA SER A 209 6.21 -1.22 -7.26
C SER A 209 6.34 -2.55 -8.02
N PRO A 210 7.03 -3.60 -7.50
CA PRO A 210 7.09 -4.87 -8.22
C PRO A 210 5.73 -5.58 -8.35
N TYR A 211 4.77 -5.24 -7.47
CA TYR A 211 3.41 -5.79 -7.49
C TYR A 211 2.44 -4.92 -8.28
N ALA A 212 2.79 -3.65 -8.54
CA ALA A 212 1.89 -2.71 -9.20
C ALA A 212 1.59 -3.15 -10.63
N VAL A 213 0.32 -3.23 -11.00
CA VAL A 213 -0.12 -3.54 -12.37
C VAL A 213 -0.75 -2.30 -12.98
N PHE A 214 -0.52 -2.08 -14.28
CA PHE A 214 -1.28 -1.07 -14.99
C PHE A 214 -2.75 -1.52 -15.08
N ILE A 215 -3.68 -0.78 -14.49
CA ILE A 215 -5.12 -1.02 -14.61
C ILE A 215 -5.70 0.06 -15.54
N PRO A 216 -5.99 -0.25 -16.81
CA PRO A 216 -6.57 0.71 -17.72
C PRO A 216 -8.00 1.09 -17.29
N ASN A 217 -8.29 2.39 -17.21
CA ASN A 217 -9.65 2.88 -17.00
C ASN A 217 -10.41 2.91 -18.32
N PHE A 218 -11.52 2.16 -18.40
CA PHE A 218 -12.46 2.14 -19.54
C PHE A 218 -13.84 2.74 -19.17
N GLU A 219 -13.98 3.34 -17.99
CA GLU A 219 -15.27 3.84 -17.48
C GLU A 219 -15.41 5.36 -17.60
N HIS A 220 -14.47 6.04 -18.26
CA HIS A 220 -14.47 7.50 -18.42
C HIS A 220 -15.50 8.04 -19.44
N GLY A 221 -16.24 7.17 -20.14
CA GLY A 221 -17.37 7.54 -21.00
C GLY A 221 -17.03 8.22 -22.35
N ASP A 222 -15.76 8.36 -22.72
CA ASP A 222 -15.34 8.93 -24.02
C ASP A 222 -15.20 7.80 -25.04
N SER A 223 -16.25 7.59 -25.85
CA SER A 223 -16.32 6.49 -26.82
C SER A 223 -15.21 6.51 -27.87
N LYS A 224 -14.69 7.69 -28.23
CA LYS A 224 -13.57 7.81 -29.17
C LYS A 224 -12.29 7.30 -28.53
N ILE A 225 -12.02 7.72 -27.29
CA ILE A 225 -10.82 7.25 -26.57
C ILE A 225 -10.91 5.75 -26.26
N LEU A 226 -12.09 5.23 -25.92
CA LEU A 226 -12.33 3.80 -25.76
C LEU A 226 -11.93 3.00 -27.00
N LEU A 227 -12.34 3.45 -28.19
CA LEU A 227 -11.97 2.81 -29.46
C LEU A 227 -10.44 2.70 -29.61
N VAL A 228 -9.72 3.78 -29.28
CA VAL A 228 -8.25 3.78 -29.36
C VAL A 228 -7.62 2.91 -28.28
N GLN A 229 -8.11 2.94 -27.04
CA GLN A 229 -7.61 2.05 -25.99
C GLN A 229 -7.79 0.58 -26.38
N HIS A 230 -8.97 0.18 -26.87
CA HIS A 230 -9.20 -1.19 -27.35
C HIS A 230 -8.25 -1.55 -28.49
N HIS A 231 -8.04 -0.64 -29.43
CA HIS A 231 -7.08 -0.86 -30.52
C HIS A 231 -5.64 -1.05 -30.01
N LEU A 232 -5.18 -0.20 -29.06
CA LEU A 232 -3.84 -0.33 -28.47
C LEU A 232 -3.69 -1.64 -27.68
N HIS A 233 -4.74 -2.14 -27.04
CA HIS A 233 -4.73 -3.42 -26.35
C HIS A 233 -4.73 -4.63 -27.30
N ALA A 234 -5.39 -4.51 -28.46
CA ALA A 234 -5.43 -5.58 -29.46
C ALA A 234 -4.15 -5.63 -30.32
N CYS A 235 -3.62 -4.46 -30.69
CA CYS A 235 -2.50 -4.28 -31.61
C CYS A 235 -1.25 -3.73 -30.89
N TYR A 236 -1.01 -4.10 -29.64
CA TYR A 236 0.02 -3.49 -28.79
C TYR A 236 1.44 -3.59 -29.34
N SER A 237 1.75 -4.65 -30.10
CA SER A 237 3.08 -4.89 -30.68
C SER A 237 3.37 -4.03 -31.91
N GLU A 238 2.34 -3.49 -32.56
CA GLU A 238 2.48 -2.66 -33.75
C GLU A 238 3.00 -1.26 -33.41
N GLN A 239 3.55 -0.57 -34.41
CA GLN A 239 3.96 0.83 -34.27
C GLN A 239 2.75 1.75 -34.42
N HIS A 240 2.51 2.58 -33.41
CA HIS A 240 1.42 3.55 -33.39
C HIS A 240 1.98 4.96 -33.36
N SER A 241 1.54 5.82 -34.29
CA SER A 241 1.85 7.24 -34.27
C SER A 241 0.65 8.02 -33.74
N ILE A 242 0.88 9.26 -33.30
CA ILE A 242 -0.21 10.11 -32.83
C ILE A 242 -1.19 10.40 -33.97
N GLU A 243 -0.67 10.56 -35.19
CA GLU A 243 -1.43 10.80 -36.40
C GLU A 243 -2.37 9.62 -36.70
N THR A 244 -1.83 8.39 -36.73
CA THR A 244 -2.65 7.21 -37.05
C THR A 244 -3.71 6.94 -35.98
N MET A 245 -3.42 7.19 -34.70
CA MET A 245 -4.42 7.08 -33.63
C MET A 245 -5.50 8.16 -33.73
N ALA A 246 -5.13 9.40 -34.06
CA ALA A 246 -6.06 10.51 -34.18
C ALA A 246 -7.00 10.35 -35.40
N GLU A 247 -6.47 9.85 -36.51
CA GLU A 247 -7.22 9.53 -37.73
C GLU A 247 -8.32 8.49 -37.46
N ARG A 248 -8.04 7.44 -36.67
CA ARG A 248 -9.01 6.39 -36.31
C ARG A 248 -10.28 6.91 -35.65
N VAL A 249 -10.22 8.08 -35.03
CA VAL A 249 -11.36 8.71 -34.33
C VAL A 249 -11.77 10.06 -34.95
N SER A 250 -11.23 10.35 -36.13
CA SER A 250 -11.47 11.58 -36.89
C SER A 250 -11.25 12.83 -36.05
N LEU A 251 -10.13 12.87 -35.32
CA LEU A 251 -9.69 14.03 -34.54
C LEU A 251 -8.37 14.56 -35.11
N SER A 252 -8.14 15.87 -34.95
CA SER A 252 -6.78 16.40 -35.16
C SER A 252 -5.84 15.88 -34.06
N PRO A 253 -4.53 15.71 -34.32
CA PRO A 253 -3.56 15.23 -33.35
C PRO A 253 -3.61 15.99 -32.01
N ARG A 254 -3.73 17.31 -32.05
CA ARG A 254 -3.83 18.17 -30.86
C ARG A 254 -5.09 17.88 -30.05
N THR A 255 -6.23 17.70 -30.72
CA THR A 255 -7.51 17.41 -30.04
C THR A 255 -7.49 16.02 -29.44
N PHE A 256 -6.97 15.03 -30.18
CA PHE A 256 -6.81 13.67 -29.73
C PHE A 256 -5.93 13.58 -28.47
N LEU A 257 -4.75 14.20 -28.47
CA LEU A 257 -3.85 14.22 -27.30
C LEU A 257 -4.56 14.74 -26.05
N ARG A 258 -5.28 15.86 -26.18
CA ARG A 258 -6.03 16.47 -25.07
C ARG A 258 -7.15 15.55 -24.58
N HIS A 259 -7.92 14.95 -25.48
CA HIS A 259 -9.00 14.03 -25.12
C HIS A 259 -8.46 12.78 -24.43
N PHE A 260 -7.40 12.19 -24.99
CA PHE A 260 -6.79 10.98 -24.46
C PHE A 260 -6.23 11.22 -23.05
N GLN A 261 -5.52 12.33 -22.84
CA GLN A 261 -5.00 12.68 -21.51
C GLN A 261 -6.12 12.98 -20.51
N LYS A 262 -7.19 13.67 -20.93
CA LYS A 262 -8.35 13.94 -20.07
C LYS A 262 -9.07 12.65 -19.64
N ALA A 263 -9.18 11.68 -20.55
CA ALA A 263 -9.89 10.42 -20.32
C ALA A 263 -9.07 9.40 -19.52
N THR A 264 -7.76 9.32 -19.79
CA THR A 264 -6.90 8.23 -19.27
C THR A 264 -5.87 8.69 -18.23
N GLY A 265 -5.66 10.00 -18.07
CA GLY A 265 -4.58 10.57 -17.27
C GLY A 265 -3.19 10.46 -17.92
N LEU A 266 -3.06 9.75 -19.04
CA LEU A 266 -1.78 9.46 -19.69
C LEU A 266 -1.69 10.06 -21.10
N ARG A 267 -0.48 10.28 -21.59
CA ARG A 267 -0.27 10.50 -23.03
C ARG A 267 -0.41 9.17 -23.76
N PRO A 268 -0.87 9.15 -25.03
CA PRO A 268 -1.05 7.90 -25.79
C PRO A 268 0.21 7.01 -25.85
N THR A 269 1.39 7.62 -25.98
CA THR A 269 2.67 6.89 -25.99
C THR A 269 2.98 6.24 -24.65
N ASP A 270 2.69 6.93 -23.54
CA ASP A 270 2.93 6.41 -22.20
C ASP A 270 1.92 5.29 -21.88
N TYR A 271 0.67 5.44 -22.32
CA TYR A 271 -0.35 4.40 -22.23
C TYR A 271 0.06 3.14 -23.00
N LEU A 272 0.53 3.27 -24.24
CA LEU A 272 1.02 2.13 -25.01
C LEU A 272 2.21 1.45 -24.33
N GLN A 273 3.15 2.21 -23.74
CA GLN A 273 4.25 1.62 -22.96
C GLN A 273 3.71 0.80 -21.79
N GLN A 274 2.73 1.30 -21.06
CA GLN A 274 2.10 0.57 -19.95
C GLN A 274 1.44 -0.73 -20.42
N VAL A 275 0.69 -0.70 -21.54
CA VAL A 275 0.10 -1.90 -22.15
C VAL A 275 1.18 -2.92 -22.54
N ARG A 276 2.27 -2.47 -23.18
CA ARG A 276 3.37 -3.37 -23.58
C ARG A 276 4.10 -3.97 -22.38
N ILE A 277 4.32 -3.20 -21.31
CA ILE A 277 4.93 -3.71 -20.08
C ILE A 277 4.00 -4.71 -19.38
N MET A 278 2.68 -4.46 -19.35
CA MET A 278 1.70 -5.42 -18.86
C MET A 278 1.82 -6.76 -19.60
N LYS A 279 1.80 -6.75 -20.95
CA LYS A 279 1.97 -7.99 -21.74
C LYS A 279 3.32 -8.66 -21.55
N ALA A 280 4.39 -7.86 -21.39
CA ALA A 280 5.72 -8.39 -21.14
C ALA A 280 5.81 -9.09 -19.79
N ARG A 281 5.14 -8.57 -18.77
CA ARG A 281 5.05 -9.21 -17.45
C ARG A 281 4.33 -10.54 -17.53
N ASP A 282 3.16 -10.57 -18.16
CA ASP A 282 2.41 -11.82 -18.36
C ASP A 282 3.32 -12.87 -19.01
N ALA A 283 4.10 -12.49 -20.03
CA ALA A 283 5.05 -13.40 -20.68
C ALA A 283 6.24 -13.81 -19.78
N LEU A 284 6.72 -12.93 -18.90
CA LEU A 284 7.81 -13.23 -17.95
C LEU A 284 7.36 -14.14 -16.80
N GLU A 285 6.09 -14.04 -16.40
CA GLU A 285 5.50 -14.80 -15.29
C GLU A 285 5.03 -16.19 -15.77
N LEU A 286 4.55 -16.29 -17.00
CA LEU A 286 3.90 -17.50 -17.53
C LEU A 286 4.78 -18.31 -18.51
N THR A 287 5.97 -17.83 -18.89
CA THR A 287 6.83 -18.53 -19.86
C THR A 287 8.32 -18.42 -19.56
N GLY A 288 9.09 -19.45 -19.94
CA GLY A 288 10.56 -19.44 -19.91
C GLY A 288 11.26 -18.64 -21.02
N ARG A 289 10.55 -17.97 -21.93
CA ARG A 289 11.13 -17.29 -23.11
C ARG A 289 12.17 -16.26 -22.73
N ALA A 290 13.21 -16.05 -23.55
CA ALA A 290 14.25 -15.06 -23.23
C ALA A 290 13.69 -13.63 -23.19
N VAL A 291 14.24 -12.78 -22.30
CA VAL A 291 13.83 -11.37 -22.15
C VAL A 291 13.85 -10.62 -23.49
N ASP A 292 14.81 -10.95 -24.34
CA ASP A 292 15.02 -10.29 -25.63
C ASP A 292 13.91 -10.66 -26.61
N VAL A 293 13.47 -11.93 -26.61
CA VAL A 293 12.34 -12.40 -27.41
C VAL A 293 11.06 -11.69 -26.97
N ILE A 294 10.81 -11.61 -25.66
CA ILE A 294 9.64 -10.92 -25.11
C ILE A 294 9.63 -9.44 -25.49
N ALA A 295 10.79 -8.77 -25.47
CA ALA A 295 10.90 -7.37 -25.87
C ALA A 295 10.44 -7.15 -27.32
N TRP A 296 10.86 -8.02 -28.24
CA TRP A 296 10.42 -7.98 -29.64
C TRP A 296 8.93 -8.25 -29.79
N GLU A 297 8.41 -9.29 -29.12
CA GLU A 297 7.00 -9.68 -29.20
C GLU A 297 6.05 -8.59 -28.69
N VAL A 298 6.46 -7.83 -27.67
CA VAL A 298 5.67 -6.71 -27.16
C VAL A 298 5.91 -5.39 -27.91
N GLY A 299 6.63 -5.42 -29.05
CA GLY A 299 6.73 -4.31 -29.99
C GLY A 299 7.91 -3.34 -29.76
N TYR A 300 8.92 -3.75 -28.98
CA TYR A 300 10.18 -2.99 -28.88
C TYR A 300 11.19 -3.49 -29.91
N THR A 301 11.86 -2.56 -30.59
CA THR A 301 12.94 -2.86 -31.54
C THR A 301 14.33 -2.74 -30.93
N ASP A 302 14.40 -2.24 -29.69
CA ASP A 302 15.62 -2.12 -28.89
C ASP A 302 15.37 -2.68 -27.49
N THR A 303 15.98 -3.84 -27.23
CA THR A 303 15.90 -4.52 -25.94
C THR A 303 16.47 -3.66 -24.80
N SER A 304 17.45 -2.80 -25.06
CA SER A 304 18.02 -1.90 -24.04
C SER A 304 17.01 -0.82 -23.65
N ALA A 305 16.30 -0.24 -24.63
CA ALA A 305 15.19 0.66 -24.38
C ALA A 305 14.06 -0.04 -23.60
N PHE A 306 13.68 -1.26 -23.98
CA PHE A 306 12.70 -2.06 -23.24
C PHE A 306 13.11 -2.26 -21.78
N ARG A 307 14.33 -2.74 -21.50
CA ARG A 307 14.82 -2.97 -20.13
C ARG A 307 14.81 -1.69 -19.29
N ARG A 308 15.15 -0.54 -19.89
CA ARG A 308 15.10 0.76 -19.22
C ARG A 308 13.66 1.18 -18.89
N ILE A 309 12.73 1.02 -19.82
CA ILE A 309 11.31 1.35 -19.61
C ILE A 309 10.67 0.39 -18.59
N PHE A 310 10.95 -0.91 -18.69
CA PHE A 310 10.50 -1.91 -17.74
C PHE A 310 10.99 -1.58 -16.32
N ARG A 311 12.28 -1.28 -16.15
CA ARG A 311 12.84 -0.89 -14.84
C ARG A 311 12.23 0.41 -14.33
N LYS A 312 11.99 1.39 -15.20
CA LYS A 312 11.35 2.66 -14.84
C LYS A 312 9.93 2.43 -14.31
N ILE A 313 9.16 1.54 -14.95
CA ILE A 313 7.75 1.29 -14.61
C ILE A 313 7.61 0.33 -13.42
N MET A 314 8.40 -0.74 -13.37
CA MET A 314 8.28 -1.81 -12.36
C MET A 314 9.19 -1.60 -11.14
N GLY A 315 10.18 -0.72 -11.23
CA GLY A 315 11.23 -0.54 -10.20
C GLY A 315 12.28 -1.65 -10.17
N VAL A 316 12.10 -2.73 -10.95
CA VAL A 316 13.01 -3.89 -11.02
C VAL A 316 13.32 -4.26 -12.46
N THR A 317 14.38 -5.03 -12.69
CA THR A 317 14.70 -5.55 -14.03
C THR A 317 13.75 -6.68 -14.45
N PRO A 318 13.58 -6.94 -15.77
CA PRO A 318 12.82 -8.10 -16.24
C PRO A 318 13.27 -9.43 -15.63
N SER A 319 14.59 -9.62 -15.46
CA SER A 319 15.16 -10.84 -14.87
C SER A 319 14.83 -10.96 -13.38
N GLN A 320 14.93 -9.87 -12.61
CA GLN A 320 14.51 -9.87 -11.19
C GLN A 320 13.01 -10.10 -11.05
N HIS A 321 12.19 -9.52 -11.94
CA HIS A 321 10.74 -9.75 -11.97
C HIS A 321 10.43 -11.22 -12.19
N ARG A 322 11.05 -11.85 -13.20
CA ARG A 322 10.92 -13.30 -13.45
C ARG A 322 11.35 -14.11 -12.23
N GLN A 323 12.52 -13.85 -11.67
CA GLN A 323 13.01 -14.61 -10.52
C GLN A 323 12.04 -14.56 -9.33
N ARG A 324 11.30 -13.45 -9.19
CA ARG A 324 10.35 -13.25 -8.09
C ARG A 324 8.98 -13.88 -8.33
N PHE A 325 8.51 -13.92 -9.58
CA PHE A 325 7.12 -14.23 -9.90
C PHE A 325 6.94 -15.38 -10.90
N ASN A 326 8.02 -15.94 -11.46
CA ASN A 326 7.90 -17.13 -12.30
C ASN A 326 7.41 -18.29 -11.44
N THR A 327 6.37 -18.96 -11.94
CA THR A 327 5.75 -20.12 -11.30
C THR A 327 6.31 -21.45 -11.78
N GLU A 328 7.30 -21.44 -12.67
CA GLU A 328 8.03 -22.63 -13.17
C GLU A 328 9.37 -22.88 -12.48
#